data_AF-G0ALW8-F1
#
_entry.id   AF-G0ALW8-F1
#
_cell.length_a   1.000
_cell.length_b   1.000
_cell.length_c   1.000
_cell.angle_alpha   90.00
_cell.angle_beta   90.00
_cell.angle_gamma   90.00
#
_symmetry.space_group_name_H-M   'P 1'
#
loop_
_entity.id
_entity.type
_entity.pdbx_description
1 polymer ?
#
loop_
_entity_poly.entity_id
_entity_poly.type
_entity_poly.pdbx_seq_one_letter_code
_entity_poly.pdbx_strand_id
1 'polypeptide(L)'
;MKEFLRAGAFNLLLGTLILFVVIFLQFRNLNLNISFLKDIKLEVNNKVENSEYILNDIVVNVRGFRIFLSKLNPLVVLETGLNLLPISYKVQDTGIYVYFENNIFLGFLLDSENNFSIESNLSKSFLLSYEVEDHYEVLLDKSNISIRQGDNFEYKIFLGENVKIREKDILISPQAAFRIGNAIYIDSSNKNIPNSTLESNRSNKINVLDYSIMHSKIKEVDNKIFNDALNNFRQSAYDSWNNPVNFNVSKGGWLKYGEYSFDENLMVCFLAESLIRGDHESIFVKLDSLLAKNEHKLTYLSLNYFANSNQFDKFFSYLSRNKTFIDSLEEDRLMVYLKEDPRLLEKIFLSENGSKLNRALNLLKDPKKILSSNFNFSQAYNILSNYLTFLKIRGDDSFYLNFKKELYKFVFTLFGVTDEGKVYILNNINSADVVEYALKISGVLKRIASYLKDNLILKLSFNAIYYSLMSDYAKGIPYENCYSDIIDDNQYMPQFIFIFDHGFIRWIYVASRILNSEITDAKVAIDFDQELNYSSYIFFGNILNPTLVRFREIDWFTDYKFYVYSDGWKYYPLSKILVIKATPKKKKTFSLLLRFDKIAKKINIYE
;
A
#
# COMPACT_ATOMS: atom_id res chain seq x y z
N MET A 1 33.72 47.80 47.63
CA MET A 1 32.56 48.23 46.79
C MET A 1 32.91 48.26 45.28
N LYS A 2 34.00 48.91 44.84
CA LYS A 2 34.44 48.91 43.43
C LYS A 2 34.79 47.52 42.86
N GLU A 3 35.37 46.63 43.67
CA GLU A 3 35.69 45.26 43.23
C GLU A 3 34.45 44.37 43.08
N PHE A 4 33.46 44.52 43.96
CA PHE A 4 32.17 43.84 43.83
C PHE A 4 31.38 44.32 42.60
N LEU A 5 31.43 45.61 42.28
CA LEU A 5 30.85 46.15 41.05
C LEU A 5 31.58 45.64 39.79
N ARG A 6 32.91 45.49 39.83
CA ARG A 6 33.69 44.87 38.74
C ARG A 6 33.37 43.39 38.56
N ALA A 7 33.29 42.63 39.65
CA ALA A 7 32.91 41.22 39.60
C ALA A 7 31.46 41.04 39.12
N GLY A 8 30.55 41.90 39.56
CA GLY A 8 29.17 41.92 39.08
C GLY A 8 29.07 42.26 37.59
N ALA A 9 29.78 43.30 37.14
CA ALA A 9 29.83 43.66 35.72
C ALA A 9 30.46 42.55 34.87
N PHE A 10 31.53 41.91 35.35
CA PHE A 10 32.17 40.79 34.66
C PHE A 10 31.24 39.58 34.54
N ASN A 11 30.55 39.21 35.62
CA ASN A 11 29.59 38.09 35.60
C ASN A 11 28.38 38.40 34.72
N LEU A 12 27.94 39.65 34.64
CA LEU A 12 26.84 40.06 33.77
C LEU A 12 27.27 40.04 32.29
N LEU A 13 28.50 40.45 31.99
CA LEU A 13 29.09 40.35 30.65
C LEU A 13 29.27 38.89 30.23
N LEU A 14 29.77 38.05 31.14
CA LEU A 14 29.91 36.60 30.93
C LEU A 14 28.54 35.94 30.72
N GLY A 15 27.54 36.30 31.51
CA GLY A 15 26.16 35.83 31.37
C GLY A 15 25.53 36.26 30.04
N THR A 16 25.77 37.50 29.60
CA THR A 16 25.30 38.01 28.30
C THR A 16 25.99 37.27 27.15
N LEU A 17 27.28 36.98 27.28
CA LEU A 17 28.06 36.27 26.27
C LEU A 17 27.64 34.79 26.18
N ILE A 18 27.36 34.14 27.31
CA ILE A 18 26.78 32.79 27.36
C ILE A 18 25.38 32.79 26.74
N LEU A 19 24.53 33.77 27.07
CA LEU A 19 23.20 33.90 26.48
C LEU A 19 23.28 34.07 24.96
N PHE A 20 24.21 34.91 24.48
CA PHE A 20 24.43 35.11 23.06
C PHE A 20 24.95 33.84 22.37
N VAL A 21 25.83 33.08 23.01
CA VAL A 21 26.29 31.76 22.52
C VAL A 21 25.17 30.73 22.51
N VAL A 22 24.30 30.72 23.52
CA VAL A 22 23.12 29.83 23.58
C VAL A 22 22.14 30.20 22.48
N ILE A 23 21.77 31.48 22.34
CA ILE A 23 20.91 31.96 21.24
C ILE A 23 21.56 31.63 19.90
N PHE A 24 22.84 31.93 19.70
CA PHE A 24 23.54 31.61 18.47
C PHE A 24 23.52 30.10 18.19
N LEU A 25 23.85 29.22 19.14
CA LEU A 25 23.79 27.77 18.95
C LEU A 25 22.36 27.26 18.69
N GLN A 26 21.35 27.86 19.33
CA GLN A 26 19.95 27.47 19.22
C GLN A 26 19.31 27.93 17.90
N PHE A 27 19.80 29.03 17.32
CA PHE A 27 19.26 29.61 16.07
C PHE A 27 20.17 29.48 14.84
N ARG A 28 21.45 29.08 14.98
CA ARG A 28 22.41 28.90 13.86
C ARG A 28 21.99 27.78 12.90
N ASN A 29 21.18 26.83 13.35
CA ASN A 29 20.73 25.68 12.56
C ASN A 29 19.38 25.86 11.84
N LEU A 30 18.76 27.04 11.84
CA LEU A 30 17.40 27.20 11.27
C LEU A 30 17.35 27.83 9.86
N ASN A 31 18.39 28.56 9.47
CA ASN A 31 18.44 29.21 8.15
C ASN A 31 18.99 28.31 7.04
N LEU A 32 19.82 27.32 7.37
CA LEU A 32 20.51 26.43 6.43
C LEU A 32 20.37 24.99 6.94
N ASN A 33 19.48 24.21 6.32
CA ASN A 33 19.32 22.79 6.63
C ASN A 33 19.99 21.97 5.53
N ILE A 34 21.03 21.21 5.89
CA ILE A 34 21.62 20.21 5.00
C ILE A 34 21.16 18.83 5.48
N SER A 35 20.55 18.05 4.60
CA SER A 35 20.14 16.67 4.89
C SER A 35 20.65 15.73 3.81
N PHE A 36 21.01 14.52 4.22
CA PHE A 36 21.50 13.47 3.34
C PHE A 36 20.54 12.29 3.39
N LEU A 37 20.08 11.86 2.22
CA LEU A 37 19.27 10.66 2.03
C LEU A 37 19.94 9.78 0.99
N LYS A 38 20.76 8.81 1.43
CA LYS A 38 21.66 8.02 0.58
C LYS A 38 22.51 8.94 -0.32
N ASP A 39 22.32 8.86 -1.64
CA ASP A 39 23.05 9.62 -2.66
C ASP A 39 22.45 11.02 -2.94
N ILE A 40 21.30 11.35 -2.32
CA ILE A 40 20.66 12.66 -2.45
C ILE A 40 21.11 13.57 -1.29
N LYS A 41 21.73 14.70 -1.62
CA LYS A 41 22.04 15.78 -0.69
C LYS A 41 21.06 16.93 -0.91
N LEU A 42 20.37 17.33 0.14
CA LEU A 42 19.44 18.45 0.13
C LEU A 42 20.01 19.62 0.92
N GLU A 43 20.12 20.78 0.30
CA GLU A 43 20.45 22.05 0.97
C GLU A 43 19.22 22.95 0.92
N VAL A 44 18.79 23.45 2.07
CA VAL A 44 17.59 24.29 2.19
C VAL A 44 17.97 25.60 2.85
N ASN A 45 17.72 26.73 2.18
CA ASN A 45 17.79 28.03 2.82
C ASN A 45 16.40 28.56 3.15
N ASN A 46 16.19 28.90 4.42
CA ASN A 46 14.98 29.57 4.89
C ASN A 46 15.28 31.05 5.13
N LYS A 47 14.30 31.91 4.82
CA LYS A 47 14.30 33.33 5.18
C LYS A 47 13.29 33.55 6.31
N VAL A 48 13.61 34.42 7.25
CA VAL A 48 12.68 34.83 8.31
C VAL A 48 11.85 36.01 7.82
N GLU A 49 10.53 35.84 7.74
CA GLU A 49 9.55 36.91 7.48
C GLU A 49 8.43 36.83 8.53
N ASN A 50 8.07 37.96 9.15
CA ASN A 50 7.02 38.04 10.19
C ASN A 50 7.16 37.00 11.33
N SER A 51 8.39 36.73 11.77
CA SER A 51 8.70 35.73 12.81
C SER A 51 8.42 34.27 12.42
N GLU A 52 8.16 33.98 11.14
CA GLU A 52 8.04 32.63 10.58
C GLU A 52 9.19 32.34 9.61
N TYR A 53 9.61 31.07 9.55
CA TYR A 53 10.60 30.60 8.58
C TYR A 53 9.89 30.21 7.29
N ILE A 54 10.17 30.93 6.21
CA ILE A 54 9.64 30.66 4.87
C ILE A 54 10.77 30.10 4.01
N LEU A 55 10.46 29.06 3.23
CA LEU A 55 11.40 28.49 2.27
C LEU A 55 11.83 29.54 1.25
N ASN A 56 13.14 29.80 1.16
CA ASN A 56 13.70 30.77 0.22
C ASN A 56 14.28 30.07 -1.01
N ASP A 57 15.10 29.04 -0.81
CA ASP A 57 15.61 28.18 -1.87
C ASP A 57 15.75 26.72 -1.39
N ILE A 58 15.82 25.82 -2.37
CA ILE A 58 16.08 24.41 -2.15
C ILE A 58 16.98 23.89 -3.26
N VAL A 59 18.04 23.21 -2.86
CA VAL A 59 19.05 22.64 -3.75
C VAL A 59 19.06 21.13 -3.54
N VAL A 60 18.71 20.40 -4.58
CA VAL A 60 18.77 18.94 -4.58
C VAL A 60 20.00 18.53 -5.40
N ASN A 61 20.98 17.94 -4.74
CA ASN A 61 22.15 17.37 -5.38
C ASN A 61 22.07 15.85 -5.40
N VAL A 62 22.28 15.25 -6.58
CA VAL A 62 22.35 13.81 -6.76
C VAL A 62 23.27 13.47 -7.92
N ARG A 63 24.29 12.62 -7.68
CA ARG A 63 25.16 12.06 -8.73
C ARG A 63 25.71 13.12 -9.70
N GLY A 64 26.11 14.29 -9.18
CA GLY A 64 26.65 15.41 -9.96
C GLY A 64 25.61 16.35 -10.55
N PHE A 65 24.31 16.02 -10.54
CA PHE A 65 23.23 16.96 -10.86
C PHE A 65 22.91 17.83 -9.67
N ARG A 66 22.99 19.14 -9.86
CA ARG A 66 22.54 20.15 -8.90
C ARG A 66 21.29 20.83 -9.43
N ILE A 67 20.14 20.49 -8.84
CA ILE A 67 18.83 21.04 -9.20
C ILE A 67 18.52 22.16 -8.22
N PHE A 68 18.46 23.39 -8.73
CA PHE A 68 18.24 24.59 -7.92
C PHE A 68 16.84 25.14 -8.13
N LEU A 69 16.02 25.11 -7.08
CA LEU A 69 14.64 25.61 -7.09
C LEU A 69 14.54 26.83 -6.17
N SER A 70 14.18 27.97 -6.75
CA SER A 70 14.04 29.24 -6.02
C SER A 70 13.16 30.22 -6.79
N LYS A 71 13.00 31.44 -6.29
CA LYS A 71 12.37 32.54 -7.05
C LYS A 71 13.09 32.88 -8.35
N LEU A 72 14.41 32.73 -8.40
CA LEU A 72 15.21 33.03 -9.59
C LEU A 72 15.26 31.85 -10.57
N ASN A 73 15.07 30.64 -10.07
CA ASN A 73 15.02 29.40 -10.85
C ASN A 73 13.74 28.64 -10.51
N PRO A 74 12.58 29.11 -10.98
CA PRO A 74 11.30 28.46 -10.73
C PRO A 74 11.16 27.19 -11.59
N LEU A 75 10.22 26.35 -11.19
CA LEU A 75 9.76 25.26 -12.05
C LEU A 75 8.84 25.84 -13.14
N VAL A 76 9.19 25.68 -14.42
CA VAL A 76 8.46 26.30 -15.53
C VAL A 76 7.54 25.30 -16.22
N VAL A 77 6.23 25.51 -16.15
CA VAL A 77 5.23 24.69 -16.86
C VAL A 77 5.06 25.21 -18.29
N LEU A 78 5.38 24.40 -19.29
CA LEU A 78 5.54 24.86 -20.69
C LEU A 78 4.24 25.31 -21.35
N GLU A 79 3.15 24.56 -21.16
CA GLU A 79 1.89 24.82 -21.85
C GLU A 79 1.17 26.08 -21.31
N THR A 80 1.55 26.54 -20.12
CA THR A 80 0.98 27.75 -19.50
C THR A 80 1.98 28.87 -19.31
N GLY A 81 3.29 28.60 -19.47
CA GLY A 81 4.37 29.52 -19.09
C GLY A 81 4.37 29.85 -17.59
N LEU A 82 3.79 28.98 -16.76
CA LEU A 82 3.56 29.27 -15.35
C LEU A 82 4.82 28.91 -14.54
N ASN A 83 5.31 29.87 -13.76
CA ASN A 83 6.47 29.72 -12.90
C ASN A 83 6.01 29.33 -11.50
N LEU A 84 6.29 28.09 -11.10
CA LEU A 84 5.96 27.56 -9.78
C LEU A 84 7.12 27.78 -8.82
N LEU A 85 6.80 28.37 -7.67
CA LEU A 85 7.74 28.67 -6.60
C LEU A 85 7.64 27.62 -5.48
N PRO A 86 8.78 27.11 -4.97
CA PRO A 86 8.75 26.15 -3.88
C PRO A 86 8.28 26.84 -2.58
N ILE A 87 7.36 26.20 -1.85
CA ILE A 87 6.78 26.72 -0.60
C ILE A 87 7.25 25.91 0.60
N SER A 88 7.32 24.59 0.46
CA SER A 88 7.72 23.69 1.54
C SER A 88 8.34 22.43 0.98
N TYR A 89 8.93 21.62 1.86
CA TYR A 89 9.51 20.33 1.50
C TYR A 89 9.23 19.31 2.60
N LYS A 90 9.25 18.02 2.24
CA LYS A 90 9.10 16.91 3.17
C LYS A 90 10.06 15.79 2.77
N VAL A 91 10.92 15.39 3.70
CA VAL A 91 11.75 14.19 3.57
C VAL A 91 10.94 12.99 4.06
N GLN A 92 10.88 11.93 3.26
CA GLN A 92 10.24 10.65 3.57
C GLN A 92 11.21 9.51 3.25
N ASP A 93 10.99 8.32 3.80
CA ASP A 93 11.96 7.20 3.88
C ASP A 93 12.78 6.92 2.59
N THR A 94 12.21 7.12 1.40
CA THR A 94 12.87 6.87 0.10
C THR A 94 12.99 8.08 -0.81
N GLY A 95 12.64 9.29 -0.36
CA GLY A 95 12.83 10.49 -1.18
C GLY A 95 12.43 11.81 -0.56
N ILE A 96 12.64 12.87 -1.34
CA ILE A 96 12.45 14.25 -0.94
C ILE A 96 11.35 14.85 -1.80
N TYR A 97 10.29 15.36 -1.18
CA TYR A 97 9.19 16.01 -1.87
C TYR A 97 9.28 17.52 -1.69
N VAL A 98 9.29 18.27 -2.78
CA VAL A 98 9.23 19.73 -2.81
C VAL A 98 7.85 20.14 -3.27
N TYR A 99 7.15 20.94 -2.46
CA TYR A 99 5.78 21.39 -2.70
C TYR A 99 5.78 22.83 -3.20
N PHE A 100 4.90 23.09 -4.15
CA PHE A 100 4.63 24.36 -4.78
C PHE A 100 3.17 24.78 -4.52
N GLU A 101 2.77 25.94 -5.02
CA GLU A 101 1.38 26.40 -4.94
C GLU A 101 0.41 25.39 -5.56
N ASN A 102 -0.86 25.41 -5.13
CA ASN A 102 -1.93 24.54 -5.61
C ASN A 102 -1.69 23.03 -5.42
N ASN A 103 -0.98 22.64 -4.34
CA ASN A 103 -0.64 21.26 -4.00
C ASN A 103 0.17 20.52 -5.09
N ILE A 104 0.89 21.27 -5.92
CA ILE A 104 1.82 20.69 -6.89
C ILE A 104 3.08 20.23 -6.15
N PHE A 105 3.64 19.10 -6.53
CA PHE A 105 4.91 18.63 -5.96
C PHE A 105 5.86 18.06 -7.01
N LEU A 106 7.15 18.09 -6.65
CA LEU A 106 8.22 17.32 -7.27
C LEU A 106 8.79 16.35 -6.24
N GLY A 107 8.79 15.05 -6.56
CA GLY A 107 9.41 13.99 -5.78
C GLY A 107 10.78 13.64 -6.35
N PHE A 108 11.80 13.68 -5.50
CA PHE A 108 13.17 13.24 -5.77
C PHE A 108 13.40 11.93 -5.03
N LEU A 109 13.28 10.82 -5.74
CA LEU A 109 13.11 9.50 -5.14
C LEU A 109 14.27 8.58 -5.49
N LEU A 110 14.60 7.67 -4.58
CA LEU A 110 15.46 6.52 -4.86
C LEU A 110 14.61 5.25 -4.77
N ASP A 111 14.62 4.45 -5.84
CA ASP A 111 13.95 3.15 -5.83
C ASP A 111 14.76 2.10 -5.03
N SER A 112 14.23 0.89 -4.93
CA SER A 112 14.88 -0.22 -4.23
C SER A 112 16.21 -0.65 -4.86
N GLU A 113 16.38 -0.42 -6.15
CA GLU A 113 17.62 -0.63 -6.89
C GLU A 113 18.58 0.56 -6.78
N ASN A 114 18.25 1.58 -5.98
CA ASN A 114 19.01 2.82 -5.83
C ASN A 114 19.08 3.64 -7.14
N ASN A 115 18.16 3.44 -8.09
CA ASN A 115 18.01 4.38 -9.19
C ASN A 115 17.31 5.64 -8.69
N PHE A 116 17.84 6.79 -9.05
CA PHE A 116 17.22 8.08 -8.77
C PHE A 116 16.15 8.36 -9.81
N SER A 117 14.99 8.90 -9.39
CA SER A 117 13.93 9.35 -10.30
C SER A 117 13.32 10.67 -9.85
N ILE A 118 12.88 11.45 -10.84
CA ILE A 118 12.08 12.66 -10.63
C ILE A 118 10.63 12.36 -10.97
N GLU A 119 9.73 12.57 -10.02
CA GLU A 119 8.28 12.42 -10.19
C GLU A 119 7.56 13.74 -9.94
N SER A 120 6.40 13.92 -10.55
CA SER A 120 5.54 15.09 -10.34
C SER A 120 4.07 14.71 -10.46
N ASN A 121 3.20 15.43 -9.75
CA ASN A 121 1.76 15.40 -9.98
C ASN A 121 1.30 16.43 -11.04
N LEU A 122 2.22 17.11 -11.72
CA LEU A 122 1.90 18.00 -12.84
C LEU A 122 1.27 17.23 -14.01
N SER A 123 0.14 17.75 -14.50
CA SER A 123 -0.55 17.26 -15.70
C SER A 123 0.00 17.81 -17.01
N LYS A 124 1.04 18.65 -16.93
CA LYS A 124 1.65 19.43 -18.01
C LYS A 124 3.17 19.30 -17.99
N SER A 125 3.80 19.39 -19.16
CA SER A 125 5.26 19.28 -19.28
C SER A 125 5.94 20.43 -18.56
N PHE A 126 7.07 20.17 -17.92
CA PHE A 126 7.81 21.19 -17.20
C PHE A 126 9.31 21.14 -17.52
N LEU A 127 9.93 22.31 -17.40
CA LEU A 127 11.38 22.47 -17.48
C LEU A 127 11.96 22.59 -16.07
N LEU A 128 12.99 21.79 -15.84
CA LEU A 128 13.78 21.81 -14.62
C LEU A 128 15.22 22.19 -14.96
N SER A 129 15.68 23.32 -14.45
CA SER A 129 17.07 23.74 -14.61
C SER A 129 17.99 22.92 -13.74
N TYR A 130 19.17 22.58 -14.26
CA TYR A 130 20.21 21.91 -13.49
C TYR A 130 21.60 22.46 -13.83
N GLU A 131 22.50 22.33 -12.87
CA GLU A 131 23.94 22.54 -13.03
C GLU A 131 24.68 21.21 -12.80
N VAL A 132 25.89 21.09 -13.35
CA VAL A 132 26.75 19.93 -13.17
C VAL A 132 27.88 20.31 -12.23
N GLU A 133 28.16 19.50 -11.20
CA GLU A 133 29.29 19.73 -10.30
C GLU A 133 30.65 19.56 -11.02
N ASP A 134 31.67 20.32 -10.60
CA ASP A 134 32.97 20.43 -11.28
C ASP A 134 33.71 19.11 -11.59
N HIS A 135 33.40 18.02 -10.90
CA HIS A 135 34.05 16.70 -11.06
C HIS A 135 33.20 15.71 -11.88
N TYR A 136 32.09 16.18 -12.44
CA TYR A 136 31.17 15.39 -13.25
C TYR A 136 31.07 15.96 -14.67
N GLU A 137 30.86 15.07 -15.63
CA GLU A 137 30.60 15.42 -17.03
C GLU A 137 29.34 14.70 -17.51
N VAL A 138 28.41 15.43 -18.14
CA VAL A 138 27.22 14.83 -18.76
C VAL A 138 27.50 14.57 -20.23
N LEU A 139 27.53 13.30 -20.63
CA LEU A 139 27.74 12.87 -22.00
C LEU A 139 26.38 12.71 -22.70
N LEU A 140 26.09 13.63 -23.62
CA LEU A 140 24.87 13.66 -24.41
C LEU A 140 25.11 13.08 -25.81
N ASP A 141 25.30 11.75 -25.93
CA ASP A 141 25.33 11.11 -27.25
C ASP A 141 23.91 10.68 -27.70
N LYS A 142 23.67 10.66 -29.01
CA LYS A 142 22.37 10.28 -29.60
C LYS A 142 21.95 8.85 -29.24
N SER A 143 22.90 8.00 -28.87
CA SER A 143 22.66 6.57 -28.58
C SER A 143 22.68 6.23 -27.09
N ASN A 144 23.38 7.01 -26.25
CA ASN A 144 23.49 6.79 -24.81
C ASN A 144 23.70 8.12 -24.08
N ILE A 145 22.96 8.33 -22.98
CA ILE A 145 23.11 9.49 -22.10
C ILE A 145 23.66 9.00 -20.77
N SER A 146 24.76 9.57 -20.31
CA SER A 146 25.39 9.16 -19.05
C SER A 146 26.09 10.32 -18.34
N ILE A 147 26.41 10.11 -17.07
CA ILE A 147 27.15 11.03 -16.21
C ILE A 147 28.44 10.34 -15.83
N ARG A 148 29.57 10.97 -16.12
CA ARG A 148 30.87 10.44 -15.74
C ARG A 148 31.40 11.21 -14.52
N GLN A 149 31.93 10.49 -13.55
CA GLN A 149 32.60 11.05 -12.37
C GLN A 149 34.09 10.69 -12.42
N GLY A 150 34.92 11.64 -12.89
CA GLY A 150 36.34 11.37 -13.19
C GLY A 150 36.53 10.24 -14.21
N ASP A 151 37.62 9.47 -14.10
CA ASP A 151 37.89 8.37 -15.06
C ASP A 151 37.31 7.01 -14.67
N ASN A 152 36.70 6.90 -13.48
CA ASN A 152 36.45 5.59 -12.85
C ASN A 152 34.96 5.18 -12.79
N PHE A 153 34.02 6.13 -12.81
CA PHE A 153 32.59 5.83 -12.60
C PHE A 153 31.69 6.48 -13.64
N GLU A 154 30.66 5.74 -14.07
CA GLU A 154 29.62 6.19 -15.00
C GLU A 154 28.22 5.88 -14.45
N TYR A 155 27.30 6.83 -14.53
CA TYR A 155 25.89 6.67 -14.20
C TYR A 155 25.07 6.76 -15.48
N LYS A 156 24.28 5.74 -15.81
CA LYS A 156 23.40 5.78 -17.00
C LYS A 156 22.14 6.59 -16.74
N ILE A 157 21.76 7.44 -17.68
CA ILE A 157 20.50 8.18 -17.64
C ILE A 157 19.48 7.47 -18.53
N PHE A 158 18.31 7.18 -17.96
CA PHE A 158 17.17 6.60 -18.67
C PHE A 158 16.06 7.65 -18.79
N LEU A 159 15.68 7.96 -20.02
CA LEU A 159 14.63 8.92 -20.33
C LEU A 159 13.37 8.18 -20.79
N GLY A 160 12.24 8.48 -20.16
CA GLY A 160 10.92 8.04 -20.61
C GLY A 160 10.50 8.72 -21.92
N GLU A 161 9.39 8.25 -22.49
CA GLU A 161 8.81 8.86 -23.70
C GLU A 161 8.58 10.36 -23.49
N ASN A 162 9.03 11.17 -24.45
CA ASN A 162 8.92 12.64 -24.43
C ASN A 162 9.67 13.34 -23.27
N VAL A 163 10.62 12.68 -22.60
CA VAL A 163 11.61 13.34 -21.74
C VAL A 163 12.82 13.72 -22.59
N LYS A 164 13.32 14.94 -22.43
CA LYS A 164 14.55 15.40 -23.09
C LYS A 164 15.45 16.08 -22.08
N ILE A 165 16.74 15.79 -22.16
CA ILE A 165 17.76 16.52 -21.42
C ILE A 165 18.59 17.33 -22.41
N ARG A 166 18.92 18.56 -22.04
CA ARG A 166 19.85 19.44 -22.74
C ARG A 166 20.88 19.94 -21.73
N GLU A 167 21.91 20.64 -22.18
CA GLU A 167 23.05 21.05 -21.34
C GLU A 167 22.69 21.76 -20.01
N LYS A 168 21.52 22.41 -19.89
CA LYS A 168 21.13 23.19 -18.71
C LYS A 168 19.72 22.92 -18.19
N ASP A 169 18.92 22.15 -18.91
CA ASP A 169 17.53 21.89 -18.55
C ASP A 169 17.11 20.45 -18.86
N ILE A 170 16.16 19.98 -18.06
CA ILE A 170 15.48 18.70 -18.25
C ILE A 170 14.02 19.03 -18.54
N LEU A 171 13.57 18.66 -19.73
CA LEU A 171 12.17 18.64 -20.10
C LEU A 171 11.57 17.32 -19.66
N ILE A 172 10.66 17.38 -18.68
CA ILE A 172 9.94 16.22 -18.18
C ILE A 172 8.47 16.36 -18.58
N SER A 173 7.99 15.40 -19.36
CA SER A 173 6.58 15.29 -19.71
C SER A 173 5.79 14.65 -18.57
N PRO A 174 4.48 14.94 -18.43
CA PRO A 174 3.64 14.31 -17.42
C PRO A 174 3.73 12.80 -17.50
N GLN A 175 3.89 12.12 -16.34
CA GLN A 175 3.93 10.66 -16.23
C GLN A 175 5.14 9.99 -16.90
N ALA A 176 6.09 10.75 -17.45
CA ALA A 176 7.31 10.22 -18.02
C ALA A 176 8.45 10.25 -17.01
N ALA A 177 9.18 9.14 -16.90
CA ALA A 177 10.23 9.00 -15.90
C ALA A 177 11.58 9.56 -16.40
N PHE A 178 12.15 10.49 -15.66
CA PHE A 178 13.59 10.79 -15.73
C PHE A 178 14.29 9.95 -14.66
N ARG A 179 15.25 9.09 -15.04
CA ARG A 179 15.97 8.23 -14.09
C ARG A 179 17.48 8.28 -14.27
N ILE A 180 18.22 8.23 -13.17
CA ILE A 180 19.67 8.04 -13.13
C ILE A 180 19.95 6.71 -12.45
N GLY A 181 20.60 5.78 -13.15
CA GLY A 181 21.00 4.48 -12.62
C GLY A 181 22.20 4.54 -11.68
N ASN A 182 22.55 3.41 -11.06
CA ASN A 182 23.69 3.29 -10.16
C ASN A 182 25.06 3.50 -10.85
N ALA A 183 26.09 3.73 -10.03
CA ALA A 183 27.47 3.82 -10.47
C ALA A 183 27.93 2.51 -11.12
N ILE A 184 28.47 2.63 -12.33
CA ILE A 184 29.11 1.57 -13.10
C ILE A 184 30.61 1.87 -13.10
N TYR A 185 31.42 0.90 -12.67
CA TYR A 185 32.88 1.03 -12.73
C TYR A 185 33.36 0.89 -14.17
N ILE A 186 34.09 1.89 -14.66
CA ILE A 186 34.72 1.84 -15.98
C ILE A 186 36.09 1.17 -15.81
N ASP A 187 36.14 -0.15 -15.96
CA ASP A 187 37.42 -0.84 -16.03
C ASP A 187 38.11 -0.48 -17.35
N SER A 188 39.26 0.20 -17.27
CA SER A 188 40.05 0.62 -18.44
C SER A 188 40.73 -0.54 -19.18
N SER A 189 40.31 -1.78 -18.91
CA SER A 189 40.87 -3.00 -19.47
C SER A 189 39.81 -3.93 -20.09
N ASN A 190 39.13 -3.49 -21.14
CA ASN A 190 38.60 -4.43 -22.15
C ASN A 190 38.34 -3.77 -23.51
N LYS A 191 39.45 -3.36 -24.16
CA LYS A 191 39.54 -3.44 -25.62
C LYS A 191 39.84 -4.90 -25.97
N ASN A 192 38.84 -5.67 -26.38
CA ASN A 192 38.85 -6.47 -27.62
C ASN A 192 37.73 -7.55 -27.68
N ILE A 193 36.75 -7.29 -28.57
CA ILE A 193 36.25 -8.19 -29.64
C ILE A 193 35.33 -9.38 -29.22
N PRO A 194 34.36 -9.86 -30.05
CA PRO A 194 33.78 -9.36 -31.30
C PRO A 194 32.24 -9.21 -31.29
N ASN A 195 31.75 -8.46 -32.29
CA ASN A 195 30.44 -8.65 -32.90
C ASN A 195 30.14 -10.15 -33.15
N SER A 196 29.08 -10.66 -32.52
CA SER A 196 28.31 -11.76 -33.10
C SER A 196 26.95 -11.23 -33.49
N THR A 197 26.79 -11.05 -34.79
CA THR A 197 25.51 -11.10 -35.49
C THR A 197 24.77 -12.36 -35.05
N LEU A 198 23.67 -12.19 -34.34
CA LEU A 198 22.59 -13.16 -34.32
C LEU A 198 21.35 -12.47 -34.87
N GLU A 199 21.11 -12.84 -36.12
CA GLU A 199 19.97 -12.53 -36.95
C GLU A 199 18.65 -12.51 -36.18
N SER A 200 17.88 -11.49 -36.48
CA SER A 200 16.43 -11.53 -36.57
C SER A 200 15.91 -12.91 -36.98
N ASN A 201 15.37 -13.67 -36.04
CA ASN A 201 14.35 -14.69 -36.30
C ASN A 201 13.72 -15.18 -34.99
N ARG A 202 12.67 -14.47 -34.56
CA ARG A 202 11.31 -14.99 -34.35
C ARG A 202 10.57 -14.08 -33.39
N SER A 203 9.82 -13.17 -33.99
CA SER A 203 8.48 -12.83 -33.54
C SER A 203 7.65 -14.11 -33.41
N ASN A 204 7.84 -14.86 -32.33
CA ASN A 204 6.85 -15.84 -31.91
C ASN A 204 5.65 -15.06 -31.39
N LYS A 205 4.74 -14.74 -32.30
CA LYS A 205 3.31 -14.75 -31.98
C LYS A 205 3.05 -16.06 -31.25
N ILE A 206 2.89 -15.99 -29.93
CA ILE A 206 2.35 -17.09 -29.14
C ILE A 206 0.92 -17.28 -29.65
N ASN A 207 0.77 -18.20 -30.59
CA ASN A 207 -0.52 -18.63 -31.08
C ASN A 207 -1.24 -19.32 -29.92
N VAL A 208 -2.55 -19.15 -29.87
CA VAL A 208 -3.51 -19.67 -28.87
C VAL A 208 -3.46 -21.21 -28.70
N LEU A 209 -2.62 -21.93 -29.44
CA LEU A 209 -2.41 -23.38 -29.35
C LEU A 209 -1.41 -23.85 -28.28
N ASP A 210 -0.51 -22.99 -27.77
CA ASP A 210 0.63 -23.42 -26.93
C ASP A 210 0.29 -23.61 -25.42
N TYR A 211 -0.83 -23.05 -24.96
CA TYR A 211 -1.24 -23.16 -23.55
C TYR A 211 -1.58 -24.60 -23.15
N SER A 212 -2.16 -25.39 -24.07
CA SER A 212 -2.48 -26.80 -23.87
C SER A 212 -1.26 -27.66 -23.50
N ILE A 213 -0.11 -27.33 -24.07
CA ILE A 213 1.15 -28.02 -23.83
C ILE A 213 1.70 -27.63 -22.45
N MET A 214 1.72 -26.34 -22.11
CA MET A 214 2.11 -25.90 -20.75
C MET A 214 1.23 -26.51 -19.67
N HIS A 215 -0.09 -26.58 -19.89
CA HIS A 215 -1.02 -27.22 -18.94
C HIS A 215 -0.65 -28.68 -18.65
N SER A 216 -0.36 -29.44 -19.70
CA SER A 216 -0.02 -30.86 -19.57
C SER A 216 1.28 -31.09 -18.78
N LYS A 217 2.19 -30.11 -18.78
CA LYS A 217 3.46 -30.16 -18.05
C LYS A 217 3.34 -29.83 -16.56
N ILE A 218 2.30 -29.12 -16.12
CA ILE A 218 2.18 -28.72 -14.70
C ILE A 218 2.04 -29.98 -13.84
N LYS A 219 3.05 -30.23 -13.01
CA LYS A 219 3.02 -31.33 -12.05
C LYS A 219 2.05 -30.98 -10.92
N GLU A 220 1.21 -31.93 -10.54
CA GLU A 220 0.36 -31.75 -9.37
C GLU A 220 1.22 -31.81 -8.10
N VAL A 221 1.08 -30.80 -7.25
CA VAL A 221 1.65 -30.84 -5.90
C VAL A 221 0.66 -31.57 -5.03
N ASP A 222 1.11 -32.65 -4.40
CA ASP A 222 0.29 -33.41 -3.46
C ASP A 222 -0.26 -32.50 -2.35
N ASN A 223 -1.56 -32.61 -2.07
CA ASN A 223 -2.24 -31.73 -1.12
C ASN A 223 -1.63 -31.80 0.29
N LYS A 224 -1.13 -32.96 0.71
CA LYS A 224 -0.48 -33.10 2.02
C LYS A 224 0.84 -32.35 2.01
N ILE A 225 1.67 -32.51 0.98
CA ILE A 225 2.94 -31.77 0.82
C ILE A 225 2.69 -30.25 0.77
N PHE A 226 1.67 -29.81 0.03
CA PHE A 226 1.30 -28.40 -0.04
C PHE A 226 0.87 -27.85 1.32
N ASN A 227 -0.02 -28.55 2.03
CA ASN A 227 -0.48 -28.16 3.36
C ASN A 227 0.65 -28.17 4.39
N ASP A 228 1.58 -29.13 4.32
CA ASP A 228 2.76 -29.18 5.18
C ASP A 228 3.66 -27.95 4.93
N ALA A 229 3.86 -27.54 3.67
CA ALA A 229 4.59 -26.33 3.33
C ALA A 229 3.91 -25.06 3.88
N LEU A 230 2.58 -24.94 3.74
CA LEU A 230 1.83 -23.83 4.31
C LEU A 230 1.89 -23.81 5.84
N ASN A 231 1.78 -24.96 6.49
CA ASN A 231 1.88 -25.06 7.94
C ASN A 231 3.27 -24.68 8.44
N ASN A 232 4.33 -25.10 7.74
CA ASN A 232 5.70 -24.68 8.05
C ASN A 232 5.88 -23.17 7.89
N PHE A 233 5.30 -22.57 6.85
CA PHE A 233 5.30 -21.12 6.67
C PHE A 233 4.56 -20.41 7.82
N ARG A 234 3.36 -20.85 8.19
CA ARG A 234 2.58 -20.30 9.32
C ARG A 234 3.32 -20.41 10.63
N GLN A 235 3.93 -21.56 10.89
CA GLN A 235 4.73 -21.80 12.09
C GLN A 235 5.95 -20.87 12.12
N SER A 236 6.69 -20.78 11.02
CA SER A 236 7.88 -19.92 10.92
C SER A 236 7.53 -18.44 11.10
N ALA A 237 6.42 -18.00 10.52
CA ALA A 237 5.90 -16.65 10.69
C ALA A 237 5.55 -16.38 12.16
N TYR A 238 4.74 -17.25 12.76
CA TYR A 238 4.31 -17.13 14.16
C TYR A 238 5.49 -17.12 15.14
N ASP A 239 6.44 -18.03 14.96
CA ASP A 239 7.65 -18.11 15.78
C ASP A 239 8.50 -16.86 15.61
N SER A 240 8.67 -16.36 14.38
CA SER A 240 9.39 -15.12 14.12
C SER A 240 8.75 -13.92 14.81
N TRP A 241 7.42 -13.78 14.71
CA TRP A 241 6.68 -12.66 15.31
C TRP A 241 6.63 -12.69 16.84
N ASN A 242 6.75 -13.88 17.46
CA ASN A 242 6.72 -14.05 18.92
C ASN A 242 8.13 -14.19 19.53
N ASN A 243 9.19 -14.29 18.71
CA ASN A 243 10.56 -14.48 19.19
C ASN A 243 11.05 -13.21 19.93
N PRO A 244 11.56 -13.32 21.17
CA PRO A 244 12.10 -12.16 21.91
C PRO A 244 13.25 -11.41 21.22
N VAL A 245 13.97 -12.06 20.29
CA VAL A 245 14.98 -11.42 19.45
C VAL A 245 14.33 -10.46 18.47
N ASN A 246 13.20 -10.85 17.88
CA ASN A 246 12.51 -10.10 16.83
C ASN A 246 11.36 -9.25 17.37
N PHE A 247 10.89 -9.47 18.60
CA PHE A 247 9.76 -8.77 19.19
C PHE A 247 10.09 -8.26 20.60
N ASN A 248 9.92 -6.95 20.79
CA ASN A 248 10.13 -6.30 22.06
C ASN A 248 9.23 -5.06 22.22
N VAL A 249 8.28 -5.16 23.15
CA VAL A 249 7.33 -4.08 23.50
C VAL A 249 8.02 -2.82 24.03
N SER A 250 9.10 -2.94 24.80
CA SER A 250 9.80 -1.78 25.35
C SER A 250 10.61 -1.04 24.29
N LYS A 251 11.09 -1.75 23.25
CA LYS A 251 11.80 -1.18 22.10
C LYS A 251 10.90 -0.72 20.96
N GLY A 252 9.59 -0.94 21.04
CA GLY A 252 8.62 -0.37 20.10
C GLY A 252 7.91 -1.35 19.18
N GLY A 253 8.13 -2.66 19.31
CA GLY A 253 7.42 -3.68 18.52
C GLY A 253 8.37 -4.71 17.91
N TRP A 254 8.39 -4.81 16.59
CA TRP A 254 9.17 -5.82 15.85
C TRP A 254 10.44 -5.25 15.25
N LEU A 255 11.50 -6.05 15.24
CA LEU A 255 12.77 -5.75 14.58
C LEU A 255 12.60 -5.84 13.07
N LYS A 256 12.76 -4.72 12.37
CA LYS A 256 12.76 -4.62 10.91
C LYS A 256 13.96 -3.81 10.45
N TYR A 257 14.73 -4.34 9.51
CA TYR A 257 15.92 -3.68 8.94
C TYR A 257 16.92 -3.16 9.99
N GLY A 258 17.02 -3.84 11.15
CA GLY A 258 17.92 -3.48 12.24
C GLY A 258 17.32 -2.58 13.33
N GLU A 259 16.09 -2.08 13.16
CA GLU A 259 15.41 -1.22 14.14
C GLU A 259 14.08 -1.80 14.62
N TYR A 260 13.74 -1.60 15.90
CA TYR A 260 12.44 -2.00 16.42
C TYR A 260 11.39 -0.94 16.09
N SER A 261 10.31 -1.36 15.44
CA SER A 261 9.21 -0.48 15.06
C SER A 261 7.86 -1.17 15.19
N PHE A 262 6.81 -0.36 15.32
CA PHE A 262 5.44 -0.84 15.35
C PHE A 262 4.94 -1.06 13.92
N ASP A 263 4.39 -2.24 13.67
CA ASP A 263 3.74 -2.60 12.40
C ASP A 263 2.34 -3.15 12.71
N GLU A 264 1.31 -2.42 12.28
CA GLU A 264 -0.08 -2.81 12.50
C GLU A 264 -0.50 -4.03 11.67
N ASN A 265 0.01 -4.19 10.44
CA ASN A 265 -0.32 -5.31 9.57
C ASN A 265 0.24 -6.62 10.15
N LEU A 266 1.50 -6.59 10.60
CA LEU A 266 2.12 -7.71 11.31
C LEU A 266 1.34 -8.03 12.59
N MET A 267 1.00 -7.03 13.39
CA MET A 267 0.21 -7.20 14.61
C MET A 267 -1.14 -7.87 14.34
N VAL A 268 -1.86 -7.43 13.30
CA VAL A 268 -3.14 -8.02 12.88
C VAL A 268 -2.95 -9.48 12.47
N CYS A 269 -1.91 -9.78 11.69
CA CYS A 269 -1.61 -11.16 11.30
C CYS A 269 -1.31 -12.04 12.52
N PHE A 270 -0.52 -11.52 13.46
CA PHE A 270 -0.15 -12.24 14.67
C PHE A 270 -1.36 -12.49 15.60
N LEU A 271 -2.23 -11.50 15.78
CA LEU A 271 -3.48 -11.64 16.52
C LEU A 271 -4.41 -12.68 15.90
N ALA A 272 -4.68 -12.57 14.59
CA ALA A 272 -5.50 -13.54 13.87
C ALA A 272 -4.94 -14.97 13.99
N GLU A 273 -3.63 -15.15 13.88
CA GLU A 273 -3.02 -16.49 14.00
C GLU A 273 -3.06 -17.01 15.45
N SER A 274 -2.91 -16.15 16.45
CA SER A 274 -3.06 -16.55 17.86
C SER A 274 -4.49 -17.03 18.19
N LEU A 275 -5.50 -16.48 17.51
CA LEU A 275 -6.89 -16.93 17.64
C LEU A 275 -7.09 -18.32 17.03
N ILE A 276 -6.43 -18.64 15.90
CA ILE A 276 -6.46 -20.00 15.35
C ILE A 276 -5.78 -21.00 16.30
N ARG A 277 -4.70 -20.56 16.96
CA ARG A 277 -3.88 -21.41 17.86
C ARG A 277 -4.47 -21.56 19.27
N GLY A 278 -5.40 -20.69 19.66
CA GLY A 278 -6.04 -20.70 20.97
C GLY A 278 -5.20 -20.13 22.11
N ASP A 279 -4.14 -19.37 21.81
CA ASP A 279 -3.28 -18.70 22.79
C ASP A 279 -3.43 -17.17 22.80
N HIS A 280 -4.49 -16.66 22.16
CA HIS A 280 -4.78 -15.24 21.95
C HIS A 280 -4.82 -14.43 23.25
N GLU A 281 -5.31 -14.97 24.37
CA GLU A 281 -5.35 -14.22 25.64
C GLU A 281 -3.93 -13.81 26.06
N SER A 282 -2.98 -14.74 25.97
CA SER A 282 -1.59 -14.48 26.34
C SER A 282 -0.91 -13.48 25.39
N ILE A 283 -1.23 -13.57 24.10
CA ILE A 283 -0.70 -12.70 23.06
C ILE A 283 -1.30 -11.30 23.15
N PHE A 284 -2.62 -11.21 23.36
CA PHE A 284 -3.33 -9.95 23.52
C PHE A 284 -2.79 -9.17 24.71
N VAL A 285 -2.54 -9.81 25.87
CA VAL A 285 -1.92 -9.13 27.03
C VAL A 285 -0.54 -8.56 26.70
N LYS A 286 0.28 -9.28 25.92
CA LYS A 286 1.58 -8.75 25.45
C LYS A 286 1.39 -7.53 24.56
N LEU A 287 0.43 -7.60 23.63
CA LEU A 287 0.20 -6.57 22.61
C LEU A 287 -0.57 -5.35 23.13
N ASP A 288 -1.40 -5.49 24.16
CA ASP A 288 -2.24 -4.40 24.70
C ASP A 288 -1.38 -3.19 25.12
N SER A 289 -0.25 -3.45 25.78
CA SER A 289 0.71 -2.40 26.14
C SER A 289 1.40 -1.76 24.92
N LEU A 290 1.59 -2.51 23.84
CA LEU A 290 2.15 -2.00 22.59
C LEU A 290 1.12 -1.15 21.82
N LEU A 291 -0.14 -1.60 21.79
CA LEU A 291 -1.30 -0.91 21.24
C LEU A 291 -1.49 0.46 21.91
N ALA A 292 -1.49 0.49 23.24
CA ALA A 292 -1.65 1.73 24.00
C ALA A 292 -0.54 2.75 23.68
N LYS A 293 0.72 2.30 23.57
CA LYS A 293 1.86 3.18 23.22
C LYS A 293 1.79 3.71 21.78
N ASN A 294 1.21 2.94 20.87
CA ASN A 294 1.14 3.26 19.45
C ASN A 294 -0.26 3.66 18.98
N GLU A 295 -1.14 4.10 19.90
CA GLU A 295 -2.53 4.44 19.58
C GLU A 295 -2.65 5.45 18.42
N HIS A 296 -1.70 6.39 18.34
CA HIS A 296 -1.61 7.39 17.28
C HIS A 296 -1.32 6.79 15.89
N LYS A 297 -0.63 5.64 15.83
CA LYS A 297 -0.28 4.91 14.58
C LYS A 297 -1.35 3.91 14.13
N LEU A 298 -2.27 3.53 15.02
CA LEU A 298 -3.35 2.60 14.67
C LEU A 298 -4.28 3.19 13.60
N THR A 299 -4.67 2.34 12.67
CA THR A 299 -5.60 2.63 11.57
C THR A 299 -6.85 1.76 11.70
N TYR A 300 -7.58 1.58 10.60
CA TYR A 300 -8.77 0.74 10.59
C TYR A 300 -8.47 -0.76 10.66
N LEU A 301 -7.23 -1.18 10.38
CA LEU A 301 -6.85 -2.58 10.29
C LEU A 301 -7.05 -3.32 11.62
N SER A 302 -6.76 -2.67 12.75
CA SER A 302 -6.88 -3.29 14.08
C SER A 302 -8.26 -3.14 14.73
N LEU A 303 -9.19 -2.40 14.13
CA LEU A 303 -10.48 -2.03 14.75
C LEU A 303 -11.32 -3.21 15.22
N ASN A 304 -11.26 -4.35 14.51
CA ASN A 304 -12.04 -5.52 14.90
C ASN A 304 -11.54 -6.15 16.20
N TYR A 305 -10.29 -5.91 16.59
CA TYR A 305 -9.67 -6.44 17.81
C TYR A 305 -9.64 -5.41 18.95
N PHE A 306 -9.38 -4.15 18.60
CA PHE A 306 -9.18 -3.08 19.56
C PHE A 306 -9.77 -1.78 19.02
N ALA A 307 -10.76 -1.24 19.71
CA ALA A 307 -11.33 0.05 19.35
C ALA A 307 -11.83 0.84 20.57
N ASN A 308 -11.60 2.14 20.51
CA ASN A 308 -12.13 3.15 21.41
C ASN A 308 -12.79 4.27 20.60
N SER A 309 -13.30 5.32 21.26
CA SER A 309 -13.98 6.43 20.57
C SER A 309 -13.10 7.11 19.51
N ASN A 310 -11.83 7.35 19.84
CA ASN A 310 -10.86 7.96 18.92
C ASN A 310 -10.62 7.09 17.69
N GLN A 311 -10.50 5.77 17.85
CA GLN A 311 -10.33 4.86 16.71
C GLN A 311 -11.57 4.80 15.81
N PHE A 312 -12.78 4.87 16.37
CA PHE A 312 -13.99 4.99 15.55
C PHE A 312 -14.03 6.32 14.79
N ASP A 313 -13.66 7.43 15.42
CA ASP A 313 -13.61 8.73 14.76
C ASP A 313 -12.58 8.73 13.61
N LYS A 314 -11.41 8.11 13.82
CA LYS A 314 -10.41 7.88 12.76
C LYS A 314 -10.97 7.00 11.63
N PHE A 315 -11.72 5.95 11.95
CA PHE A 315 -12.35 5.10 10.93
C PHE A 315 -13.38 5.87 10.09
N PHE A 316 -14.25 6.65 10.74
CA PHE A 316 -15.24 7.46 10.04
C PHE A 316 -14.57 8.56 9.22
N SER A 317 -13.50 9.16 9.73
CA SER A 317 -12.65 10.10 8.99
C SER A 317 -11.99 9.43 7.79
N TYR A 318 -11.50 8.19 7.93
CA TYR A 318 -10.96 7.39 6.83
C TYR A 318 -12.03 7.16 5.75
N LEU A 319 -13.24 6.73 6.11
CA LEU A 319 -14.34 6.53 5.16
C LEU A 319 -14.72 7.84 4.45
N SER A 320 -14.78 8.94 5.19
CA SER A 320 -15.06 10.28 4.65
C SER A 320 -13.97 10.75 3.68
N ARG A 321 -12.69 10.63 4.06
CA ARG A 321 -11.54 10.95 3.19
C ARG A 321 -11.49 10.06 1.96
N ASN A 322 -11.75 8.77 2.14
CA ASN A 322 -11.86 7.82 1.03
C ASN A 322 -12.97 8.25 0.07
N LYS A 323 -14.13 8.68 0.59
CA LYS A 323 -15.20 9.22 -0.23
C LYS A 323 -14.75 10.46 -1.02
N THR A 324 -14.16 11.45 -0.38
CA THR A 324 -13.61 12.64 -1.06
C THR A 324 -12.57 12.28 -2.12
N PHE A 325 -11.65 11.35 -1.80
CA PHE A 325 -10.65 10.86 -2.74
C PHE A 325 -11.30 10.19 -3.95
N ILE A 326 -12.20 9.23 -3.72
CA ILE A 326 -12.91 8.55 -4.81
C ILE A 326 -13.71 9.54 -5.62
N ASP A 327 -14.41 10.50 -5.01
CA ASP A 327 -15.19 11.55 -5.68
C ASP A 327 -14.31 12.47 -6.53
N SER A 328 -13.04 12.66 -6.19
CA SER A 328 -12.07 13.43 -6.99
C SER A 328 -11.50 12.71 -8.21
N LEU A 329 -11.58 11.37 -8.27
CA LEU A 329 -11.02 10.60 -9.38
C LEU A 329 -11.73 10.91 -10.71
N GLU A 330 -10.95 11.08 -11.77
CA GLU A 330 -11.48 11.23 -13.13
C GLU A 330 -12.02 9.88 -13.63
N GLU A 331 -13.28 9.84 -14.10
CA GLU A 331 -13.96 8.59 -14.47
C GLU A 331 -13.32 7.89 -15.69
N ASP A 332 -12.74 8.65 -16.61
CA ASP A 332 -12.04 8.15 -17.80
C ASP A 332 -10.66 7.53 -17.45
N ARG A 333 -10.06 7.92 -16.32
CA ARG A 333 -8.79 7.37 -15.82
C ARG A 333 -8.94 6.19 -14.85
N LEU A 334 -10.15 5.73 -14.55
CA LEU A 334 -10.38 4.59 -13.64
C LEU A 334 -9.55 3.35 -13.97
N MET A 335 -9.29 3.08 -15.26
CA MET A 335 -8.44 1.97 -15.67
C MET A 335 -6.98 2.12 -15.23
N VAL A 336 -6.45 3.35 -15.19
CA VAL A 336 -5.09 3.62 -14.71
C VAL A 336 -5.06 3.38 -13.20
N TYR A 337 -6.03 3.94 -12.46
CA TYR A 337 -6.07 3.77 -11.02
C TYR A 337 -6.23 2.31 -10.58
N LEU A 338 -7.01 1.49 -11.31
CA LEU A 338 -7.14 0.05 -11.04
C LEU A 338 -5.82 -0.73 -11.18
N LYS A 339 -4.86 -0.21 -11.97
CA LYS A 339 -3.53 -0.81 -12.15
C LYS A 339 -2.57 -0.42 -11.03
N GLU A 340 -2.81 0.69 -10.35
CA GLU A 340 -1.89 1.24 -9.35
C GLU A 340 -2.32 0.92 -7.91
N ASP A 341 -3.58 0.54 -7.67
CA ASP A 341 -4.09 0.26 -6.32
C ASP A 341 -4.88 -1.07 -6.27
N PRO A 342 -4.39 -2.09 -5.53
CA PRO A 342 -5.03 -3.41 -5.44
C PRO A 342 -6.38 -3.38 -4.72
N ARG A 343 -6.67 -2.32 -3.95
CA ARG A 343 -7.90 -2.15 -3.16
C ARG A 343 -8.81 -1.06 -3.72
N LEU A 344 -8.57 -0.55 -4.92
CA LEU A 344 -9.36 0.55 -5.46
C LEU A 344 -10.85 0.23 -5.57
N LEU A 345 -11.22 -0.96 -6.07
CA LEU A 345 -12.63 -1.32 -6.20
C LEU A 345 -13.32 -1.43 -4.84
N GLU A 346 -12.62 -1.92 -3.82
CA GLU A 346 -13.09 -1.91 -2.43
C GLU A 346 -13.32 -0.47 -1.95
N LYS A 347 -12.34 0.41 -2.16
CA LYS A 347 -12.45 1.84 -1.82
C LYS A 347 -13.62 2.53 -2.52
N ILE A 348 -13.84 2.25 -3.81
CA ILE A 348 -14.97 2.75 -4.59
C ILE A 348 -16.30 2.21 -4.03
N PHE A 349 -16.33 0.94 -3.62
CA PHE A 349 -17.52 0.39 -2.98
C PHE A 349 -17.81 1.10 -1.65
N LEU A 350 -16.79 1.26 -0.80
CA LEU A 350 -16.91 1.89 0.52
C LEU A 350 -17.21 3.40 0.46
N SER A 351 -16.94 4.09 -0.65
CA SER A 351 -17.29 5.51 -0.81
C SER A 351 -18.78 5.76 -1.07
N GLU A 352 -19.54 4.69 -1.36
CA GLU A 352 -20.94 4.75 -1.76
C GLU A 352 -21.18 5.54 -3.07
N ASN A 353 -20.13 5.74 -3.89
CA ASN A 353 -20.26 6.41 -5.19
C ASN A 353 -20.77 5.42 -6.25
N GLY A 354 -22.10 5.35 -6.40
CA GLY A 354 -22.76 4.45 -7.34
C GLY A 354 -22.36 4.64 -8.81
N SER A 355 -22.06 5.87 -9.24
CA SER A 355 -21.60 6.15 -10.62
C SER A 355 -20.25 5.49 -10.88
N LYS A 356 -19.26 5.80 -10.03
CA LYS A 356 -17.89 5.27 -10.15
C LYS A 356 -17.85 3.76 -9.95
N LEU A 357 -18.65 3.23 -9.04
CA LEU A 357 -18.79 1.79 -8.85
C LEU A 357 -19.33 1.15 -10.14
N ASN A 358 -20.45 1.63 -10.69
CA ASN A 358 -21.01 1.08 -11.92
C ASN A 358 -20.02 1.17 -13.10
N ARG A 359 -19.28 2.28 -13.20
CA ARG A 359 -18.25 2.46 -14.23
C ARG A 359 -17.10 1.47 -14.07
N ALA A 360 -16.55 1.33 -12.86
CA ALA A 360 -15.48 0.37 -12.55
C ALA A 360 -15.93 -1.08 -12.79
N LEU A 361 -17.15 -1.44 -12.35
CA LEU A 361 -17.74 -2.75 -12.63
C LEU A 361 -17.91 -2.98 -14.13
N ASN A 362 -18.38 -1.98 -14.89
CA ASN A 362 -18.53 -2.11 -16.35
C ASN A 362 -17.18 -2.25 -17.08
N LEU A 363 -16.11 -1.63 -16.58
CA LEU A 363 -14.77 -1.85 -17.11
C LEU A 363 -14.32 -3.30 -16.87
N LEU A 364 -14.47 -3.79 -15.64
CA LEU A 364 -14.10 -5.16 -15.25
C LEU A 364 -14.98 -6.25 -15.91
N LYS A 365 -16.16 -5.90 -16.42
CA LYS A 365 -17.00 -6.82 -17.22
C LYS A 365 -16.40 -7.19 -18.58
N ASP A 366 -15.46 -6.42 -19.11
CA ASP A 366 -14.75 -6.73 -20.35
C ASP A 366 -13.30 -7.18 -20.07
N PRO A 367 -13.11 -8.46 -19.71
CA PRO A 367 -11.80 -8.94 -19.29
C PRO A 367 -10.80 -8.98 -20.43
N LYS A 368 -11.27 -9.08 -21.67
CA LYS A 368 -10.41 -9.04 -22.85
C LYS A 368 -9.68 -7.70 -22.93
N LYS A 369 -10.39 -6.59 -22.72
CA LYS A 369 -9.79 -5.24 -22.78
C LYS A 369 -8.76 -4.99 -21.68
N ILE A 370 -8.99 -5.57 -20.50
CA ILE A 370 -8.14 -5.32 -19.33
C ILE A 370 -6.92 -6.25 -19.35
N LEU A 371 -7.15 -7.55 -19.50
CA LEU A 371 -6.12 -8.58 -19.39
C LEU A 371 -5.26 -8.73 -20.65
N SER A 372 -5.58 -8.03 -21.74
CA SER A 372 -4.73 -7.98 -22.95
C SER A 372 -3.55 -7.01 -22.85
N SER A 373 -3.42 -6.26 -21.74
CA SER A 373 -2.34 -5.29 -21.56
C SER A 373 -1.09 -5.97 -21.02
N ASN A 374 0.10 -5.51 -21.46
CA ASN A 374 1.35 -5.91 -20.81
C ASN A 374 1.41 -5.24 -19.43
N PHE A 375 1.39 -6.06 -18.38
CA PHE A 375 1.49 -5.60 -16.99
C PHE A 375 2.84 -6.01 -16.40
N ASN A 376 3.42 -5.12 -15.59
CA ASN A 376 4.43 -5.55 -14.63
C ASN A 376 3.77 -6.35 -13.48
N PHE A 377 4.57 -6.98 -12.62
CA PHE A 377 4.02 -7.84 -11.56
C PHE A 377 3.15 -7.11 -10.54
N SER A 378 3.49 -5.86 -10.20
CA SER A 378 2.67 -5.03 -9.31
C SER A 378 1.30 -4.75 -9.92
N GLN A 379 1.27 -4.33 -11.19
CA GLN A 379 0.03 -4.07 -11.92
C GLN A 379 -0.80 -5.34 -12.11
N ALA A 380 -0.15 -6.48 -12.36
CA ALA A 380 -0.83 -7.77 -12.45
C ALA A 380 -1.50 -8.14 -11.11
N TYR A 381 -0.78 -7.99 -10.00
CA TYR A 381 -1.32 -8.19 -8.66
C TYR A 381 -2.50 -7.23 -8.37
N ASN A 382 -2.37 -5.96 -8.73
CA ASN A 382 -3.41 -4.94 -8.50
C ASN A 382 -4.68 -5.25 -9.30
N ILE A 383 -4.54 -5.57 -10.58
CA ILE A 383 -5.68 -5.91 -11.45
C ILE A 383 -6.37 -7.20 -10.97
N LEU A 384 -5.61 -8.24 -10.63
CA LEU A 384 -6.18 -9.49 -10.12
C LEU A 384 -6.88 -9.28 -8.77
N SER A 385 -6.32 -8.46 -7.88
CA SER A 385 -6.95 -8.11 -6.60
C SER A 385 -8.27 -7.38 -6.78
N ASN A 386 -8.34 -6.44 -7.73
CA ASN A 386 -9.58 -5.77 -8.09
C ASN A 386 -10.59 -6.75 -8.73
N TYR A 387 -10.15 -7.73 -9.53
CA TYR A 387 -11.03 -8.80 -10.03
C TYR A 387 -11.56 -9.69 -8.91
N LEU A 388 -10.76 -10.02 -7.90
CA LEU A 388 -11.24 -10.78 -6.74
C LEU A 388 -12.35 -10.02 -6.02
N THR A 389 -12.18 -8.71 -5.82
CA THR A 389 -13.24 -7.85 -5.26
C THR A 389 -14.47 -7.79 -6.17
N PHE A 390 -14.27 -7.71 -7.48
CA PHE A 390 -15.37 -7.74 -8.46
C PHE A 390 -16.21 -9.02 -8.36
N LEU A 391 -15.55 -10.18 -8.24
CA LEU A 391 -16.23 -11.47 -8.08
C LEU A 391 -17.01 -11.56 -6.77
N LYS A 392 -16.51 -10.94 -5.69
CA LYS A 392 -17.23 -10.84 -4.40
C LYS A 392 -18.49 -9.98 -4.51
N ILE A 393 -18.45 -8.92 -5.32
CA ILE A 393 -19.59 -8.01 -5.51
C ILE A 393 -20.62 -8.61 -6.49
N ARG A 394 -20.16 -9.28 -7.56
CA ARG A 394 -21.01 -9.70 -8.67
C ARG A 394 -20.87 -11.19 -8.99
N GLY A 395 -21.91 -11.95 -8.66
CA GLY A 395 -22.06 -13.36 -9.02
C GLY A 395 -22.87 -13.54 -10.30
N ASP A 396 -22.26 -13.35 -11.47
CA ASP A 396 -22.94 -13.50 -12.77
C ASP A 396 -22.28 -14.62 -13.58
N ASP A 397 -22.96 -15.78 -13.69
CA ASP A 397 -22.45 -16.96 -14.39
C ASP A 397 -22.11 -16.69 -15.86
N SER A 398 -22.81 -15.74 -16.51
CA SER A 398 -22.56 -15.40 -17.92
C SER A 398 -21.21 -14.71 -18.13
N PHE A 399 -20.71 -13.99 -17.13
CA PHE A 399 -19.40 -13.35 -17.14
C PHE A 399 -18.27 -14.38 -16.94
N TYR A 400 -18.49 -15.41 -16.12
CA TYR A 400 -17.44 -16.35 -15.71
C TYR A 400 -16.79 -17.09 -16.88
N LEU A 401 -17.56 -17.50 -17.90
CA LEU A 401 -17.01 -18.24 -19.03
C LEU A 401 -16.02 -17.39 -19.84
N ASN A 402 -16.41 -16.15 -20.15
CA ASN A 402 -15.54 -15.23 -20.89
C ASN A 402 -14.32 -14.80 -20.06
N PHE A 403 -14.54 -14.57 -18.75
CA PHE A 403 -13.46 -14.22 -17.83
C PHE A 403 -12.42 -15.34 -17.71
N LYS A 404 -12.84 -16.59 -17.50
CA LYS A 404 -11.93 -17.75 -17.45
C LYS A 404 -11.03 -17.83 -18.67
N LYS A 405 -11.61 -17.67 -19.87
CA LYS A 405 -10.86 -17.74 -21.13
C LYS A 405 -9.76 -16.69 -21.23
N GLU A 406 -10.06 -15.43 -20.90
CA GLU A 406 -9.07 -14.36 -20.95
C GLU A 406 -8.08 -14.43 -19.78
N LEU A 407 -8.53 -14.88 -18.60
CA LEU A 407 -7.69 -15.14 -17.44
C LEU A 407 -6.63 -16.20 -17.74
N TYR A 408 -6.98 -17.29 -18.42
CA TYR A 408 -5.98 -18.29 -18.82
C TYR A 408 -4.88 -17.66 -19.67
N LYS A 409 -5.23 -16.97 -20.75
CA LYS A 409 -4.25 -16.33 -21.64
C LYS A 409 -3.31 -15.42 -20.83
N PHE A 410 -3.89 -14.62 -19.94
CA PHE A 410 -3.14 -13.70 -19.11
C PHE A 410 -2.20 -14.42 -18.14
N VAL A 411 -2.68 -15.43 -17.40
CA VAL A 411 -1.86 -16.20 -16.46
C VAL A 411 -0.65 -16.84 -17.15
N PHE A 412 -0.79 -17.36 -18.38
CA PHE A 412 0.35 -17.91 -19.13
C PHE A 412 1.28 -16.88 -19.76
N THR A 413 0.93 -15.59 -19.73
CA THR A 413 1.91 -14.52 -19.98
C THR A 413 2.76 -14.22 -18.75
N LEU A 414 2.27 -14.57 -17.55
CA LEU A 414 2.96 -14.31 -16.29
C LEU A 414 3.80 -15.51 -15.82
N PHE A 415 3.37 -16.74 -16.09
CA PHE A 415 3.99 -17.94 -15.56
C PHE A 415 4.55 -18.86 -16.65
N GLY A 416 5.73 -19.42 -16.37
CA GLY A 416 6.36 -20.48 -17.12
C GLY A 416 6.26 -21.81 -16.39
N VAL A 417 6.44 -22.90 -17.12
CA VAL A 417 6.45 -24.27 -16.58
C VAL A 417 7.74 -24.95 -17.04
N THR A 418 8.56 -25.42 -16.10
CA THR A 418 9.77 -26.18 -16.43
C THR A 418 9.41 -27.57 -16.97
N ASP A 419 10.38 -28.27 -17.56
CA ASP A 419 10.17 -29.66 -18.01
C ASP A 419 9.90 -30.63 -16.87
N GLU A 420 10.30 -30.28 -15.64
CA GLU A 420 9.96 -31.03 -14.41
C GLU A 420 8.56 -30.70 -13.87
N GLY A 421 7.85 -29.79 -14.53
CA GLY A 421 6.49 -29.37 -14.18
C GLY A 421 6.40 -28.36 -13.04
N LYS A 422 7.47 -27.61 -12.77
CA LYS A 422 7.52 -26.53 -11.78
C LYS A 422 7.00 -25.24 -12.40
N VAL A 423 6.06 -24.59 -11.75
CA VAL A 423 5.55 -23.27 -12.15
C VAL A 423 6.42 -22.19 -11.53
N TYR A 424 6.86 -21.25 -12.36
CA TYR A 424 7.64 -20.08 -11.92
C TYR A 424 7.13 -18.83 -12.64
N ILE A 425 7.32 -17.67 -12.02
CA ILE A 425 6.96 -16.40 -12.65
C ILE A 425 8.01 -16.06 -13.72
N LEU A 426 7.57 -15.67 -14.93
CA LEU A 426 8.45 -15.35 -16.05
C LEU A 426 9.16 -14.03 -15.77
N ASN A 427 10.38 -14.10 -15.25
CA ASN A 427 11.26 -12.96 -15.07
C ASN A 427 12.71 -13.28 -15.43
N ASN A 428 13.48 -12.24 -15.77
CA ASN A 428 14.91 -12.37 -16.09
C ASN A 428 15.81 -12.35 -14.85
N ILE A 429 15.28 -11.98 -13.68
CA ILE A 429 16.04 -11.81 -12.43
C ILE A 429 15.33 -12.59 -11.32
N ASN A 430 16.08 -13.43 -10.60
CA ASN A 430 15.60 -14.08 -9.38
C ASN A 430 15.96 -13.21 -8.17
N SER A 431 14.95 -12.64 -7.52
CA SER A 431 15.09 -11.81 -6.32
C SER A 431 13.96 -12.08 -5.33
N ALA A 432 14.12 -11.61 -4.08
CA ALA A 432 13.09 -11.70 -3.07
C ALA A 432 11.79 -11.01 -3.51
N ASP A 433 11.87 -9.84 -4.15
CA ASP A 433 10.71 -9.10 -4.66
C ASP A 433 9.92 -9.90 -5.70
N VAL A 434 10.62 -10.61 -6.59
CA VAL A 434 9.99 -11.44 -7.63
C VAL A 434 9.26 -12.63 -7.01
N VAL A 435 9.86 -13.25 -6.00
CA VAL A 435 9.22 -14.33 -5.24
C VAL A 435 8.04 -13.79 -4.41
N GLU A 436 8.14 -12.60 -3.83
CA GLU A 436 7.03 -11.94 -3.13
C GLU A 436 5.83 -11.74 -4.05
N TYR A 437 6.04 -11.18 -5.24
CA TYR A 437 4.94 -11.01 -6.20
C TYR A 437 4.43 -12.34 -6.76
N ALA A 438 5.28 -13.35 -6.96
CA ALA A 438 4.84 -14.69 -7.35
C ALA A 438 3.89 -15.27 -6.30
N LEU A 439 4.20 -15.12 -5.00
CA LEU A 439 3.34 -15.54 -3.90
C LEU A 439 2.02 -14.76 -3.86
N LYS A 440 2.09 -13.42 -3.94
CA LYS A 440 0.91 -12.53 -3.94
C LYS A 440 -0.04 -12.84 -5.09
N ILE A 441 0.47 -12.86 -6.33
CA ILE A 441 -0.32 -13.15 -7.53
C ILE A 441 -0.93 -14.55 -7.45
N SER A 442 -0.15 -15.56 -7.05
CA SER A 442 -0.63 -16.94 -6.96
C SER A 442 -1.68 -17.11 -5.85
N GLY A 443 -1.54 -16.41 -4.73
CA GLY A 443 -2.54 -16.37 -3.65
C GLY A 443 -3.87 -15.76 -4.10
N VAL A 444 -3.83 -14.63 -4.80
CA VAL A 444 -5.04 -14.03 -5.39
C VAL A 444 -5.66 -14.94 -6.45
N LEU A 445 -4.85 -15.56 -7.32
CA LEU A 445 -5.33 -16.51 -8.33
C LEU A 445 -5.96 -17.75 -7.70
N LYS A 446 -5.41 -18.28 -6.60
CA LYS A 446 -6.01 -19.39 -5.82
C LYS A 446 -7.44 -19.02 -5.42
N ARG A 447 -7.65 -17.82 -4.88
CA ARG A 447 -8.99 -17.34 -4.45
C ARG A 447 -9.93 -17.17 -5.63
N ILE A 448 -9.46 -16.53 -6.70
CA ILE A 448 -10.23 -16.37 -7.95
C ILE A 448 -10.63 -17.75 -8.49
N ALA A 449 -9.71 -18.70 -8.55
CA ALA A 449 -9.96 -20.06 -9.01
C ALA A 449 -11.02 -20.78 -8.16
N SER A 450 -10.98 -20.61 -6.83
CA SER A 450 -12.01 -21.13 -5.92
C SER A 450 -13.39 -20.55 -6.21
N TYR A 451 -13.52 -19.23 -6.42
CA TYR A 451 -14.78 -18.60 -6.84
C TYR A 451 -15.29 -19.14 -8.16
N LEU A 452 -14.38 -19.31 -9.12
CA LEU A 452 -14.70 -19.78 -10.46
C LEU A 452 -14.87 -21.30 -10.55
N LYS A 453 -14.57 -22.06 -9.51
CA LYS A 453 -14.47 -23.54 -9.52
C LYS A 453 -13.54 -24.03 -10.64
N ASP A 454 -12.36 -23.42 -10.76
CA ASP A 454 -11.39 -23.67 -11.83
C ASP A 454 -10.20 -24.50 -11.35
N ASN A 455 -10.22 -25.81 -11.65
CA ASN A 455 -9.19 -26.74 -11.18
C ASN A 455 -7.80 -26.46 -11.76
N LEU A 456 -7.72 -25.89 -12.97
CA LEU A 456 -6.45 -25.70 -13.66
C LEU A 456 -5.70 -24.51 -13.10
N ILE A 457 -6.37 -23.37 -12.90
CA ILE A 457 -5.77 -22.21 -12.23
C ILE A 457 -5.44 -22.58 -10.78
N LEU A 458 -6.31 -23.32 -10.09
CA LEU A 458 -6.05 -23.78 -8.73
C LEU A 458 -4.76 -24.63 -8.65
N LYS A 459 -4.61 -25.60 -9.55
CA LYS A 459 -3.41 -26.45 -9.66
C LYS A 459 -2.15 -25.62 -9.93
N LEU A 460 -2.24 -24.65 -10.85
CA LEU A 460 -1.14 -23.72 -11.14
C LEU A 460 -0.77 -22.90 -9.91
N SER A 461 -1.76 -22.33 -9.22
CA SER A 461 -1.55 -21.52 -8.02
C SER A 461 -0.93 -22.30 -6.87
N PHE A 462 -1.38 -23.54 -6.61
CA PHE A 462 -0.76 -24.39 -5.59
C PHE A 462 0.70 -24.72 -5.92
N ASN A 463 0.97 -25.06 -7.17
CA ASN A 463 2.32 -25.36 -7.62
C ASN A 463 3.25 -24.13 -7.50
N ALA A 464 2.79 -22.97 -7.97
CA ALA A 464 3.54 -21.72 -7.87
C ALA A 464 3.81 -21.32 -6.41
N ILE A 465 2.79 -21.34 -5.53
CA ILE A 465 2.96 -21.05 -4.10
C ILE A 465 3.98 -22.01 -3.48
N TYR A 466 3.85 -23.32 -3.74
CA TYR A 466 4.76 -24.32 -3.18
C TYR A 466 6.22 -24.04 -3.55
N TYR A 467 6.53 -23.92 -4.83
CA TYR A 467 7.92 -23.72 -5.26
C TYR A 467 8.47 -22.35 -4.90
N SER A 468 7.62 -21.31 -4.87
CA SER A 468 8.01 -20.01 -4.34
C SER A 468 8.39 -20.07 -2.86
N LEU A 469 7.64 -20.82 -2.03
CA LEU A 469 7.98 -21.01 -0.62
C LEU A 469 9.25 -21.85 -0.41
N MET A 470 9.55 -22.79 -1.32
CA MET A 470 10.78 -23.59 -1.27
C MET A 470 12.02 -22.84 -1.78
N SER A 471 11.85 -21.64 -2.36
CA SER A 471 12.95 -20.84 -2.89
C SER A 471 13.81 -20.24 -1.78
N ASP A 472 15.12 -20.20 -1.95
CA ASP A 472 16.01 -19.51 -0.98
C ASP A 472 15.70 -18.02 -0.87
N TYR A 473 15.19 -17.39 -1.93
CA TYR A 473 14.79 -15.99 -1.92
C TYR A 473 13.57 -15.72 -1.02
N ALA A 474 12.77 -16.74 -0.68
CA ALA A 474 11.63 -16.59 0.22
C ALA A 474 12.06 -16.17 1.63
N LYS A 475 13.26 -16.54 2.06
CA LYS A 475 13.82 -16.20 3.39
C LYS A 475 14.01 -14.70 3.59
N GLY A 476 14.16 -13.93 2.50
CA GLY A 476 14.32 -12.48 2.54
C GLY A 476 13.01 -11.69 2.60
N ILE A 477 11.86 -12.36 2.52
CA ILE A 477 10.55 -11.73 2.44
C ILE A 477 9.95 -11.63 3.85
N PRO A 478 9.58 -10.43 4.33
CA PRO A 478 8.81 -10.30 5.56
C PRO A 478 7.47 -11.05 5.45
N TYR A 479 7.19 -11.94 6.41
CA TYR A 479 6.04 -12.84 6.34
C TYR A 479 4.70 -12.11 6.13
N GLU A 480 4.48 -11.02 6.84
CA GLU A 480 3.28 -10.19 6.78
C GLU A 480 3.00 -9.56 5.40
N ASN A 481 4.01 -9.46 4.53
CA ASN A 481 3.84 -8.91 3.18
C ASN A 481 2.98 -9.81 2.29
N CYS A 482 3.02 -11.13 2.51
CA CYS A 482 2.32 -12.11 1.68
C CYS A 482 1.40 -13.05 2.49
N TYR A 483 1.43 -12.97 3.82
CA TYR A 483 0.64 -13.83 4.70
C TYR A 483 -0.83 -13.83 4.32
N SER A 484 -1.42 -12.64 4.23
CA SER A 484 -2.85 -12.46 3.95
C SER A 484 -3.24 -12.78 2.51
N ASP A 485 -2.29 -13.07 1.62
CA ASP A 485 -2.54 -13.51 0.24
C ASP A 485 -2.52 -15.05 0.13
N ILE A 486 -1.54 -15.68 0.79
CA ILE A 486 -1.33 -17.14 0.72
C ILE A 486 -2.22 -17.89 1.71
N ILE A 487 -2.38 -17.36 2.93
CA ILE A 487 -3.19 -17.92 4.01
C ILE A 487 -4.59 -17.32 3.91
N ASP A 488 -5.47 -18.02 3.21
CA ASP A 488 -6.86 -17.62 2.93
C ASP A 488 -7.88 -18.34 3.84
N ASP A 489 -7.44 -19.27 4.68
CA ASP A 489 -8.24 -20.02 5.64
C ASP A 489 -8.27 -19.41 7.05
N ASN A 490 -7.46 -18.37 7.32
CA ASN A 490 -7.49 -17.67 8.60
C ASN A 490 -8.72 -16.76 8.68
N GLN A 491 -9.78 -17.31 9.28
CA GLN A 491 -11.08 -16.67 9.43
C GLN A 491 -11.11 -15.43 10.33
N TYR A 492 -10.06 -15.20 11.11
CA TYR A 492 -9.96 -14.05 12.01
C TYR A 492 -9.30 -12.85 11.35
N MET A 493 -8.82 -12.94 10.11
CA MET A 493 -8.32 -11.76 9.40
C MET A 493 -9.46 -10.74 9.15
N PRO A 494 -9.23 -9.43 9.43
CA PRO A 494 -10.20 -8.39 9.12
C PRO A 494 -10.52 -8.34 7.63
N GLN A 495 -11.81 -8.33 7.30
CA GLN A 495 -12.26 -8.28 5.92
C GLN A 495 -13.57 -7.52 5.78
N PHE A 496 -13.73 -6.88 4.62
CA PHE A 496 -15.00 -6.35 4.18
C PHE A 496 -15.79 -7.43 3.44
N ILE A 497 -17.06 -7.54 3.83
CA ILE A 497 -18.06 -8.36 3.16
C ILE A 497 -19.00 -7.38 2.47
N PHE A 498 -19.00 -7.42 1.14
CA PHE A 498 -19.78 -6.53 0.30
C PHE A 498 -21.18 -7.11 0.09
N ILE A 499 -22.20 -6.29 0.32
CA ILE A 499 -23.60 -6.64 0.15
C ILE A 499 -24.16 -5.65 -0.88
N PHE A 500 -24.38 -6.16 -2.09
CA PHE A 500 -24.87 -5.37 -3.21
C PHE A 500 -26.17 -5.96 -3.73
N ASP A 501 -27.29 -5.31 -3.45
CA ASP A 501 -28.62 -5.74 -3.89
C ASP A 501 -29.43 -4.55 -4.38
N HIS A 502 -30.04 -4.65 -5.56
CA HIS A 502 -30.87 -3.62 -6.19
C HIS A 502 -30.31 -2.16 -6.11
N GLY A 503 -28.99 -2.00 -6.13
CA GLY A 503 -28.31 -0.70 -6.05
C GLY A 503 -28.01 -0.20 -4.63
N PHE A 504 -28.40 -0.94 -3.59
CA PHE A 504 -27.98 -0.68 -2.21
C PHE A 504 -26.54 -1.17 -1.99
N ILE A 505 -25.69 -0.28 -1.49
CA ILE A 505 -24.28 -0.54 -1.19
C ILE A 505 -24.16 -0.71 0.33
N ARG A 506 -24.22 -1.92 0.84
CA ARG A 506 -24.01 -2.22 2.27
C ARG A 506 -22.74 -3.02 2.45
N TRP A 507 -22.13 -2.92 3.62
CA TRP A 507 -20.94 -3.70 3.92
C TRP A 507 -20.88 -4.09 5.40
N ILE A 508 -20.17 -5.18 5.66
CA ILE A 508 -19.83 -5.62 7.01
C ILE A 508 -18.31 -5.66 7.10
N TYR A 509 -17.74 -5.07 8.15
CA TYR A 509 -16.32 -5.20 8.46
C TYR A 509 -16.16 -6.05 9.71
N VAL A 510 -15.52 -7.21 9.55
CA VAL A 510 -15.48 -8.26 10.59
C VAL A 510 -14.18 -9.07 10.52
N ALA A 511 -13.76 -9.58 11.68
CA ALA A 511 -12.62 -10.48 11.88
C ALA A 511 -13.11 -11.81 12.49
N SER A 512 -13.98 -12.51 11.78
CA SER A 512 -14.61 -13.76 12.24
C SER A 512 -15.24 -14.49 11.05
N ARG A 513 -15.34 -15.82 11.14
CA ARG A 513 -16.04 -16.63 10.14
C ARG A 513 -17.53 -16.42 10.23
N ILE A 514 -18.15 -16.16 9.08
CA ILE A 514 -19.60 -16.30 8.93
C ILE A 514 -19.92 -17.76 8.68
N LEU A 515 -20.74 -18.35 9.55
CA LEU A 515 -21.26 -19.70 9.41
C LEU A 515 -22.51 -19.71 8.52
N ASN A 516 -23.45 -18.81 8.81
CA ASN A 516 -24.68 -18.60 8.05
C ASN A 516 -25.01 -17.11 7.99
N SER A 517 -25.66 -16.68 6.91
CA SER A 517 -26.20 -15.33 6.81
C SER A 517 -27.50 -15.29 6.03
N GLU A 518 -28.40 -14.40 6.45
CA GLU A 518 -29.62 -14.02 5.76
C GLU A 518 -29.71 -12.49 5.83
N ILE A 519 -29.56 -11.83 4.68
CA ILE A 519 -29.52 -10.38 4.59
C ILE A 519 -30.60 -9.93 3.61
N THR A 520 -31.50 -9.08 4.10
CA THR A 520 -32.60 -8.47 3.36
C THR A 520 -32.72 -7.00 3.74
N ASP A 521 -33.64 -6.26 3.10
CA ASP A 521 -33.95 -4.88 3.49
C ASP A 521 -34.56 -4.73 4.89
N ALA A 522 -35.28 -5.75 5.37
CA ALA A 522 -35.97 -5.70 6.65
C ALA A 522 -35.19 -6.39 7.79
N LYS A 523 -34.19 -7.21 7.47
CA LYS A 523 -33.55 -8.10 8.43
C LYS A 523 -32.12 -8.43 8.02
N VAL A 524 -31.21 -8.43 9.00
CA VAL A 524 -29.88 -9.04 8.90
C VAL A 524 -29.77 -10.08 10.00
N ALA A 525 -29.63 -11.35 9.66
CA ALA A 525 -29.32 -12.42 10.59
C ALA A 525 -28.01 -13.08 10.19
N ILE A 526 -27.05 -13.17 11.12
CA ILE A 526 -25.73 -13.72 10.86
C ILE A 526 -25.26 -14.54 12.05
N ASP A 527 -24.76 -15.74 11.77
CA ASP A 527 -24.10 -16.60 12.74
C ASP A 527 -22.59 -16.50 12.55
N PHE A 528 -21.89 -16.12 13.62
CA PHE A 528 -20.44 -15.99 13.63
C PHE A 528 -19.79 -17.10 14.45
N ASP A 529 -18.63 -17.58 13.97
CA ASP A 529 -17.70 -18.37 14.75
C ASP A 529 -16.76 -17.43 15.50
N GLN A 530 -16.87 -17.37 16.83
CA GLN A 530 -16.06 -16.49 17.67
C GLN A 530 -15.34 -17.28 18.76
N GLU A 531 -14.07 -16.98 18.97
CA GLU A 531 -13.31 -17.52 20.09
C GLU A 531 -13.70 -16.92 21.43
N LEU A 532 -13.43 -17.68 22.49
CA LEU A 532 -13.67 -17.28 23.87
C LEU A 532 -12.81 -16.08 24.26
N ASN A 533 -13.38 -15.17 25.06
CA ASN A 533 -12.72 -14.00 25.65
C ASN A 533 -12.05 -13.04 24.65
N TYR A 534 -12.31 -13.21 23.36
CA TYR A 534 -11.89 -12.30 22.31
C TYR A 534 -12.94 -11.19 22.16
N SER A 535 -12.56 -9.93 22.38
CA SER A 535 -13.46 -8.80 22.11
C SER A 535 -13.46 -8.50 20.62
N SER A 536 -14.55 -8.88 19.96
CA SER A 536 -14.76 -8.64 18.53
C SER A 536 -15.63 -7.41 18.32
N TYR A 537 -15.14 -6.46 17.54
CA TYR A 537 -15.93 -5.35 17.03
C TYR A 537 -16.40 -5.68 15.61
N ILE A 538 -17.70 -5.61 15.38
CA ILE A 538 -18.34 -5.88 14.09
C ILE A 538 -19.00 -4.60 13.62
N PHE A 539 -18.68 -4.16 12.41
CA PHE A 539 -19.22 -2.92 11.85
C PHE A 539 -20.17 -3.26 10.71
N PHE A 540 -21.32 -2.60 10.69
CA PHE A 540 -22.27 -2.64 9.58
C PHE A 540 -22.39 -1.23 9.03
N GLY A 541 -22.03 -1.05 7.77
CA GLY A 541 -22.06 0.25 7.11
C GLY A 541 -23.20 0.41 6.12
N ASN A 542 -23.66 1.66 6.01
CA ASN A 542 -24.78 2.09 5.18
C ASN A 542 -26.08 1.32 5.47
N ILE A 543 -26.34 1.06 6.75
CA ILE A 543 -27.59 0.45 7.21
C ILE A 543 -28.47 1.47 7.90
N LEU A 544 -29.78 1.22 7.91
CA LEU A 544 -30.72 2.02 8.70
C LEU A 544 -30.48 1.79 10.19
N ASN A 545 -30.99 2.70 11.04
CA ASN A 545 -31.00 2.46 12.47
C ASN A 545 -31.86 1.21 12.77
N PRO A 546 -31.30 0.15 13.36
CA PRO A 546 -32.09 -1.04 13.68
C PRO A 546 -33.15 -0.72 14.74
N THR A 547 -34.34 -1.26 14.53
CA THR A 547 -35.44 -1.25 15.53
C THR A 547 -35.27 -2.35 16.59
N LEU A 548 -34.50 -3.38 16.25
CA LEU A 548 -34.12 -4.46 17.14
C LEU A 548 -32.67 -4.84 16.86
N VAL A 549 -31.89 -4.95 17.93
CA VAL A 549 -30.58 -5.61 17.92
C VAL A 549 -30.65 -6.74 18.94
N ARG A 550 -30.60 -7.98 18.47
CA ARG A 550 -30.63 -9.17 19.31
C ARG A 550 -29.35 -9.96 19.09
N PHE A 551 -28.66 -10.28 20.18
CA PHE A 551 -27.59 -11.25 20.19
C PHE A 551 -27.48 -11.90 21.57
N ARG A 552 -26.97 -13.13 21.63
CA ARG A 552 -26.95 -13.97 22.84
C ARG A 552 -28.33 -14.17 23.47
N GLU A 553 -29.36 -14.29 22.64
CA GLU A 553 -30.75 -14.46 23.09
C GLU A 553 -31.28 -13.27 23.92
N ILE A 554 -30.58 -12.12 23.90
CA ILE A 554 -30.94 -10.89 24.60
C ILE A 554 -31.33 -9.82 23.57
N ASP A 555 -32.45 -9.15 23.82
CA ASP A 555 -32.82 -7.92 23.12
C ASP A 555 -32.06 -6.75 23.73
N TRP A 556 -31.12 -6.19 22.97
CA TRP A 556 -30.28 -5.09 23.42
C TRP A 556 -30.93 -3.75 23.09
N PHE A 557 -31.17 -2.94 24.11
CA PHE A 557 -31.53 -1.54 23.95
C PHE A 557 -30.29 -0.72 23.56
N THR A 558 -30.48 0.42 22.88
CA THR A 558 -29.41 1.38 22.55
C THR A 558 -28.64 1.77 23.81
N ASP A 559 -27.33 1.55 23.84
CA ASP A 559 -26.51 1.76 25.04
C ASP A 559 -25.61 3.01 24.93
N TYR A 560 -25.86 4.00 25.79
CA TYR A 560 -25.06 5.22 25.88
C TYR A 560 -23.66 4.98 26.49
N LYS A 561 -23.45 3.84 27.17
CA LYS A 561 -22.19 3.41 27.79
C LYS A 561 -21.48 2.30 26.99
N PHE A 562 -21.79 2.14 25.70
CA PHE A 562 -21.17 1.16 24.79
C PHE A 562 -19.65 0.98 24.96
N TYR A 563 -18.90 2.06 25.18
CA TYR A 563 -17.45 2.02 25.36
C TYR A 563 -16.97 1.34 26.66
N VAL A 564 -17.85 1.20 27.65
CA VAL A 564 -17.53 0.70 28.99
C VAL A 564 -17.83 -0.80 29.13
N TYR A 565 -18.84 -1.31 28.43
CA TYR A 565 -19.29 -2.69 28.59
C TYR A 565 -18.47 -3.69 27.76
N SER A 566 -18.50 -4.96 28.20
CA SER A 566 -17.91 -6.08 27.44
C SER A 566 -18.65 -6.32 26.15
N ASP A 567 -19.96 -6.12 26.16
CA ASP A 567 -20.85 -6.37 25.04
C ASP A 567 -21.83 -5.21 24.89
N GLY A 568 -22.26 -4.95 23.68
CA GLY A 568 -23.25 -3.93 23.40
C GLY A 568 -23.23 -3.50 21.95
N TRP A 569 -23.99 -2.47 21.64
CA TRP A 569 -24.00 -1.88 20.32
C TRP A 569 -24.20 -0.38 20.38
N LYS A 570 -23.72 0.31 19.34
CA LYS A 570 -23.95 1.73 19.14
C LYS A 570 -24.14 2.03 17.67
N TYR A 571 -25.21 2.77 17.37
CA TYR A 571 -25.46 3.29 16.04
C TYR A 571 -25.00 4.74 15.94
N TYR A 572 -24.35 5.07 14.83
CA TYR A 572 -23.81 6.39 14.49
C TYR A 572 -24.64 6.95 13.33
N PRO A 573 -25.68 7.76 13.59
CA PRO A 573 -26.64 8.18 12.57
C PRO A 573 -26.03 8.98 11.42
N LEU A 574 -25.05 9.84 11.72
CA LEU A 574 -24.39 10.68 10.71
C LEU A 574 -23.62 9.84 9.68
N SER A 575 -22.95 8.79 10.15
CA SER A 575 -22.17 7.89 9.29
C SER A 575 -22.97 6.69 8.79
N LYS A 576 -24.21 6.48 9.30
CA LYS A 576 -25.05 5.29 9.06
C LYS A 576 -24.32 3.97 9.36
N ILE A 577 -23.56 3.95 10.46
CA ILE A 577 -22.77 2.80 10.87
C ILE A 577 -23.29 2.27 12.20
N LEU A 578 -23.53 0.96 12.26
CA LEU A 578 -23.74 0.23 13.51
C LEU A 578 -22.43 -0.45 13.89
N VAL A 579 -22.02 -0.28 15.15
CA VAL A 579 -20.92 -1.02 15.74
C VAL A 579 -21.47 -1.94 16.81
N ILE A 580 -21.11 -3.20 16.75
CA ILE A 580 -21.42 -4.22 17.75
C ILE A 580 -20.11 -4.65 18.39
N LYS A 581 -20.09 -4.69 19.72
CA LYS A 581 -19.00 -5.26 20.49
C LYS A 581 -19.51 -6.55 21.12
N ALA A 582 -18.80 -7.64 20.88
CA ALA A 582 -19.13 -8.95 21.42
C ALA A 582 -17.86 -9.66 21.90
N THR A 583 -17.84 -10.04 23.17
CA THR A 583 -16.77 -10.80 23.84
C THR A 583 -17.30 -12.14 24.37
N PRO A 584 -17.30 -13.22 23.58
CA PRO A 584 -17.90 -14.49 23.98
C PRO A 584 -17.32 -15.02 25.29
N LYS A 585 -18.19 -15.41 26.22
CA LYS A 585 -17.80 -16.05 27.49
C LYS A 585 -18.00 -17.57 27.50
N LYS A 586 -18.66 -18.11 26.47
CA LYS A 586 -18.92 -19.54 26.29
C LYS A 586 -18.70 -19.90 24.83
N LYS A 587 -18.17 -21.09 24.57
CA LYS A 587 -17.95 -21.61 23.21
C LYS A 587 -19.30 -21.97 22.60
N LYS A 588 -19.95 -20.97 22.03
CA LYS A 588 -21.24 -21.05 21.34
C LYS A 588 -21.19 -20.14 20.12
N THR A 589 -21.91 -20.52 19.08
CA THR A 589 -22.15 -19.67 17.92
C THR A 589 -22.71 -18.31 18.37
N PHE A 590 -22.13 -17.24 17.85
CA PHE A 590 -22.64 -15.89 18.09
C PHE A 590 -23.68 -15.57 17.03
N SER A 591 -24.95 -15.77 17.38
CA SER A 591 -26.09 -15.42 16.53
C SER A 591 -26.49 -13.97 16.73
N LEU A 592 -26.44 -13.20 15.64
CA LEU A 592 -26.86 -11.81 15.57
C LEU A 592 -28.12 -11.67 14.73
N LEU A 593 -29.09 -10.89 15.22
CA LEU A 593 -30.28 -10.48 14.49
C LEU A 593 -30.45 -8.97 14.59
N LEU A 594 -30.51 -8.31 13.43
CA LEU A 594 -30.90 -6.92 13.27
C LEU A 594 -32.24 -6.87 12.52
N ARG A 595 -33.19 -6.07 13.01
CA ARG A 595 -34.47 -5.81 12.31
C ARG A 595 -34.61 -4.33 11.97
N PHE A 596 -35.05 -4.06 10.76
CA PHE A 596 -35.34 -2.72 10.26
C PHE A 596 -36.83 -2.68 9.91
N ASP A 597 -37.61 -1.88 10.64
CA ASP A 597 -39.00 -1.66 10.27
C ASP A 597 -39.05 -0.67 9.10
N LYS A 598 -39.94 -0.91 8.13
CA LYS A 598 -40.21 0.09 7.07
C LYS A 598 -40.66 1.37 7.78
N ILE A 599 -39.96 2.48 7.56
CA ILE A 599 -40.47 3.80 7.94
C ILE A 599 -41.86 3.89 7.31
N ALA A 600 -42.91 3.95 8.14
CA ALA A 600 -44.24 4.19 7.63
C ALA A 600 -44.15 5.46 6.77
N LYS A 601 -44.46 5.37 5.47
CA LYS A 601 -44.73 6.56 4.66
C LYS A 601 -45.70 7.36 5.50
N LYS A 602 -45.28 8.54 6.00
CA LYS A 602 -46.19 9.46 6.67
C LYS A 602 -47.35 9.64 5.70
N ILE A 603 -48.51 9.10 6.05
CA ILE A 603 -49.75 9.48 5.41
C ILE A 603 -49.86 10.95 5.78
N ASN A 604 -49.68 11.81 4.77
CA ASN A 604 -49.92 13.23 4.93
C ASN A 604 -51.43 13.35 5.12
N ILE A 605 -51.91 13.54 6.35
CA ILE A 605 -53.34 13.71 6.65
C ILE A 605 -53.79 15.16 6.30
N TYR A 606 -53.14 15.76 5.31
CA TYR A 606 -53.45 17.05 4.71
C TYR A 606 -53.15 16.96 3.21
N GLU A 607 -53.90 16.09 2.52
CA GLU A 607 -54.26 16.19 1.11
C GLU A 607 -55.76 15.91 0.96
#